data_AF-A0A286F7D4-F1
#
_entry.id   AF-A0A286F7D4-F1
#
_cell.length_a   1.000
_cell.length_b   1.000
_cell.length_c   1.000
_cell.angle_alpha   90.00
_cell.angle_beta   90.00
_cell.angle_gamma   90.00
#
_symmetry.space_group_name_H-M   'P 1'
#
loop_
_entity.id
_entity.type
_entity.pdbx_description
1 polymer ?
#
loop_
_entity_poly.entity_id
_entity_poly.type
_entity_poly.pdbx_seq_one_letter_code
_entity_poly.pdbx_strand_id
1 'polypeptide(L)'
;MRSTRDFLTGIITGVVIGILTAPRSGKETRDKLTEEANKRSGDLKDQWEKGVSQVKEGFEQAKTQVSQYTEKAKDQLNQYKDQAQASVNADKENAKSQYNDKVDELADDARTGVNDAQSSFKVN
;
A
#
# COMPACT_ATOMS: atom_id res chain seq x y z
N MET A 1 1.08 14.80 -11.71
CA MET A 1 1.33 13.45 -11.16
C MET A 1 0.98 13.41 -9.66
N ARG A 2 -0.29 13.58 -9.27
CA ARG A 2 -0.70 13.54 -7.84
C ARG A 2 -1.24 12.16 -7.40
N SER A 3 -1.87 11.41 -8.31
CA SER A 3 -2.57 10.16 -7.98
C SER A 3 -1.73 9.05 -7.33
N THR A 4 -0.44 8.91 -7.67
CA THR A 4 0.38 7.82 -7.10
C THR A 4 0.73 8.05 -5.63
N ARG A 5 0.88 9.31 -5.21
CA ARG A 5 1.18 9.67 -3.82
C ARG A 5 -0.05 9.45 -2.95
N ASP A 6 -1.21 9.92 -3.40
CA ASP A 6 -2.47 9.80 -2.68
C ASP A 6 -2.90 8.33 -2.53
N PHE A 7 -2.63 7.50 -3.54
CA PHE A 7 -2.87 6.06 -3.49
C PHE A 7 -1.98 5.33 -2.46
N LEU A 8 -0.68 5.63 -2.42
CA LEU A 8 0.25 5.04 -1.45
C LEU A 8 -0.07 5.47 -0.02
N THR A 9 -0.38 6.75 0.19
CA THR A 9 -0.84 7.24 1.50
C THR A 9 -2.13 6.55 1.94
N GLY A 10 -3.07 6.31 1.02
CA GLY A 10 -4.29 5.55 1.31
C GLY A 10 -4.01 4.11 1.75
N ILE A 11 -3.11 3.40 1.06
CA ILE A 11 -2.73 2.02 1.45
C ILE A 11 -2.08 2.00 2.83
N ILE A 12 -1.09 2.86 3.08
CA ILE A 12 -0.37 2.87 4.36
C ILE A 12 -1.32 3.19 5.51
N THR A 13 -2.14 4.23 5.34
CA THR A 13 -3.15 4.62 6.34
C THR A 13 -4.14 3.48 6.59
N GLY A 14 -4.60 2.79 5.54
CA GLY A 14 -5.50 1.63 5.66
C GLY A 14 -4.87 0.45 6.40
N VAL A 15 -3.59 0.15 6.15
CA VAL A 15 -2.86 -0.92 6.86
C VAL A 15 -2.68 -0.56 8.34
N VAL A 16 -2.31 0.69 8.65
CA VAL A 16 -2.18 1.16 10.03
C VAL A 16 -3.52 1.07 10.75
N ILE A 17 -4.59 1.61 10.18
CA ILE A 17 -5.94 1.50 10.78
C ILE A 17 -6.35 0.04 10.94
N GLY A 18 -6.11 -0.82 9.96
CA GLY A 18 -6.45 -2.24 10.02
C GLY A 18 -5.68 -3.00 11.11
N ILE A 19 -4.40 -2.70 11.29
CA ILE A 19 -3.56 -3.27 12.36
C ILE A 19 -3.99 -2.72 13.73
N LEU A 20 -4.25 -1.41 13.85
CA LEU A 20 -4.68 -0.78 15.09
C LEU A 20 -6.08 -1.19 15.54
N THR A 21 -6.97 -1.48 14.59
CA THR A 21 -8.35 -1.89 14.87
C THR A 21 -8.45 -3.36 15.30
N ALA A 22 -7.44 -4.20 15.03
CA ALA A 22 -7.46 -5.62 15.38
C ALA A 22 -7.01 -5.87 16.84
N PRO A 23 -7.90 -6.08 17.82
CA PRO A 23 -7.57 -6.09 19.25
C PRO A 23 -7.26 -7.50 19.77
N ARG A 24 -6.53 -8.34 19.03
CA ARG A 24 -6.32 -9.75 19.42
C ARG A 24 -4.84 -10.14 19.57
N SER A 25 -4.56 -10.86 20.66
CA SER A 25 -3.24 -11.43 20.92
C SER A 25 -2.88 -12.48 19.86
N GLY A 26 -1.63 -12.50 19.38
CA GLY A 26 -1.22 -13.37 18.27
C GLY A 26 -1.41 -14.88 18.50
N LYS A 27 -1.54 -15.32 19.77
CA LYS A 27 -1.86 -16.71 20.12
C LYS A 27 -3.33 -17.03 19.81
N GLU A 28 -4.25 -16.22 20.32
CA GLU A 28 -5.68 -16.38 20.09
C GLU A 28 -6.06 -16.16 18.62
N THR A 29 -5.37 -15.25 17.93
CA THR A 29 -5.51 -15.04 16.49
C THR A 29 -5.03 -16.25 15.71
N ARG A 30 -3.91 -16.89 16.09
CA ARG A 30 -3.44 -18.11 15.42
C ARG A 30 -4.40 -19.28 15.63
N ASP A 31 -4.88 -19.48 16.86
CA ASP A 31 -5.80 -20.58 17.17
C ASP A 31 -7.14 -20.38 16.45
N LYS A 32 -7.73 -19.18 16.52
CA LYS A 32 -8.99 -18.86 15.82
C LYS A 32 -8.83 -18.85 14.30
N LEU A 33 -7.72 -18.32 13.78
CA LEU A 33 -7.44 -18.37 12.35
C LEU A 33 -7.25 -19.81 11.87
N THR A 34 -6.62 -20.68 12.65
CA THR A 34 -6.47 -22.10 12.28
C THR A 34 -7.81 -22.83 12.30
N GLU A 35 -8.67 -22.53 13.26
CA GLU A 35 -10.01 -23.11 13.36
C GLU A 35 -10.98 -22.59 12.28
N GLU A 36 -11.04 -21.28 12.08
CA GLU A 36 -11.84 -20.64 11.01
C GLU A 36 -11.27 -20.93 9.63
N ALA A 37 -9.95 -20.95 9.45
CA ALA A 37 -9.36 -21.35 8.19
C ALA A 37 -9.72 -22.81 7.89
N ASN A 38 -9.58 -23.76 8.81
CA ASN A 38 -9.95 -25.15 8.48
C ASN A 38 -11.43 -25.33 8.15
N LYS A 39 -12.35 -24.58 8.80
CA LYS A 39 -13.79 -24.65 8.48
C LYS A 39 -14.18 -23.91 7.20
N ARG A 40 -13.45 -22.85 6.83
CA ARG A 40 -13.85 -21.91 5.77
C ARG A 40 -12.91 -21.90 4.56
N SER A 41 -11.78 -22.61 4.62
CA SER A 41 -10.75 -22.65 3.56
C SER A 41 -11.24 -23.30 2.28
N GLY A 42 -12.21 -24.22 2.32
CA GLY A 42 -12.77 -24.81 1.10
C GLY A 42 -13.37 -23.74 0.20
N ASP A 43 -14.40 -23.04 0.69
CA ASP A 43 -15.11 -22.01 -0.07
C ASP A 43 -14.28 -20.71 -0.26
N LEU A 44 -13.43 -20.36 0.71
CA LEU A 44 -12.55 -19.19 0.57
C LEU A 44 -11.48 -19.43 -0.49
N LYS A 45 -10.91 -20.63 -0.59
CA LYS A 45 -9.85 -20.91 -1.55
C LYS A 45 -10.38 -20.82 -2.97
N ASP A 46 -11.57 -21.36 -3.23
CA ASP A 46 -12.24 -21.23 -4.54
C ASP A 46 -12.55 -19.77 -4.90
N GLN A 47 -13.06 -18.98 -3.94
CA GLN A 47 -13.32 -17.55 -4.18
C GLN A 47 -12.04 -16.74 -4.35
N TRP A 48 -10.99 -17.08 -3.59
CA TRP A 48 -9.69 -16.45 -3.67
C TRP A 48 -9.00 -16.78 -4.99
N GLU A 49 -9.01 -18.03 -5.44
CA GLU A 49 -8.47 -18.44 -6.73
C GLU A 49 -9.21 -17.76 -7.89
N LYS A 50 -10.54 -17.61 -7.81
CA LYS A 50 -11.32 -16.83 -8.78
C LYS A 50 -10.96 -15.34 -8.77
N GLY A 51 -10.85 -14.73 -7.59
CA GLY A 51 -10.47 -13.33 -7.44
C GLY A 51 -9.04 -13.04 -7.93
N VAL A 52 -8.09 -13.91 -7.59
CA VAL A 52 -6.71 -13.83 -8.07
C VAL A 52 -6.65 -14.00 -9.59
N SER A 53 -7.45 -14.91 -10.16
CA SER A 53 -7.52 -15.11 -11.62
C SER A 53 -8.06 -13.86 -12.33
N GLN A 54 -9.13 -13.23 -11.81
CA GLN A 54 -9.67 -11.99 -12.38
C GLN A 54 -8.68 -10.82 -12.29
N VAL A 55 -7.97 -10.69 -11.16
CA VAL A 55 -6.92 -9.67 -11.00
C VAL A 55 -5.77 -9.94 -11.97
N LYS A 56 -5.40 -11.21 -12.17
CA LYS A 56 -4.33 -11.60 -13.10
C LYS A 56 -4.70 -11.29 -14.55
N GLU A 57 -5.94 -11.58 -14.97
CA GLU A 57 -6.44 -11.19 -16.30
C GLU A 57 -6.45 -9.68 -16.50
N GLY A 58 -6.98 -8.93 -15.53
CA GLY A 58 -6.97 -7.46 -15.57
C GLY A 58 -5.55 -6.90 -15.59
N PHE A 59 -4.62 -7.51 -14.85
CA PHE A 59 -3.22 -7.16 -14.84
C PHE A 59 -2.52 -7.47 -16.17
N GLU A 60 -2.79 -8.62 -16.80
CA GLU A 60 -2.22 -8.95 -18.11
C GLU A 60 -2.71 -8.01 -19.21
N GLN A 61 -3.99 -7.63 -19.20
CA GLN A 61 -4.54 -6.63 -20.11
C GLN A 61 -3.93 -5.25 -19.87
N ALA A 62 -3.83 -4.82 -18.61
CA ALA A 62 -3.18 -3.56 -18.24
C ALA A 62 -1.70 -3.57 -18.62
N LYS A 63 -0.97 -4.66 -18.37
CA LYS A 63 0.44 -4.83 -18.73
C LYS A 63 0.63 -4.77 -20.24
N THR A 64 -0.27 -5.36 -21.03
CA THR A 64 -0.20 -5.33 -22.49
C THR A 64 -0.39 -3.91 -23.02
N GLN A 65 -1.38 -3.18 -22.50
CA GLN A 65 -1.58 -1.76 -22.86
C GLN A 65 -0.40 -0.90 -22.40
N VAL A 66 0.05 -1.08 -21.16
CA VAL A 66 1.20 -0.36 -20.62
C VAL A 66 2.46 -0.67 -21.42
N SER A 67 2.73 -1.91 -21.82
CA SER A 67 3.92 -2.25 -22.64
C SER A 67 3.92 -1.53 -23.98
N GLN A 68 2.78 -1.47 -24.68
CA GLN A 68 2.67 -0.77 -25.97
C GLN A 68 2.88 0.75 -25.84
N TYR A 69 2.38 1.34 -24.75
CA TYR A 69 2.65 2.75 -24.42
C TYR A 69 4.06 2.97 -23.88
N THR A 70 4.63 1.99 -23.19
CA THR A 70 5.97 2.04 -22.59
C THR A 70 7.02 2.06 -23.68
N GLU A 71 6.90 1.28 -24.76
CA GLU A 71 7.87 1.34 -25.87
C GLU A 71 7.91 2.73 -26.52
N LYS A 72 6.75 3.33 -26.82
CA LYS A 72 6.66 4.70 -27.34
C LYS A 72 7.16 5.75 -26.33
N ALA A 73 6.83 5.55 -25.05
CA ALA A 73 7.28 6.44 -23.99
C ALA A 73 8.78 6.30 -23.71
N LYS A 74 9.39 5.13 -23.92
CA LYS A 74 10.82 4.87 -23.69
C LYS A 74 11.68 5.57 -24.75
N ASP A 75 11.24 5.61 -26.00
CA ASP A 75 11.91 6.39 -27.06
C ASP A 75 11.81 7.90 -26.80
N GLN A 76 10.63 8.41 -26.41
CA GLN A 76 10.49 9.80 -26.02
C GLN A 76 11.27 10.13 -24.73
N LEU A 77 11.25 9.23 -23.74
CA LEU A 77 12.00 9.40 -22.49
C LEU A 77 13.50 9.44 -22.72
N ASN A 78 14.05 8.64 -23.64
CA ASN A 78 15.48 8.67 -23.92
C ASN A 78 15.92 10.01 -24.54
N GLN A 79 15.07 10.66 -25.36
CA GLN A 79 15.36 12.00 -25.87
C GLN A 79 15.24 13.10 -24.80
N TYR A 80 14.33 12.93 -23.84
CA TYR A 80 14.15 13.89 -22.74
C TYR A 80 15.06 13.63 -21.54
N LYS A 81 15.66 12.44 -21.43
CA LYS A 81 16.46 12.03 -20.26
C LYS A 81 17.66 12.92 -20.03
N ASP A 82 18.36 13.30 -21.10
CA ASP A 82 19.54 14.17 -21.04
C ASP A 82 19.19 15.60 -20.61
N GLN A 83 17.99 16.08 -20.94
CA GLN A 83 17.48 17.39 -20.51
C GLN A 83 16.84 17.36 -19.11
N ALA A 84 16.24 16.22 -18.75
CA ALA A 84 15.57 16.01 -17.47
C ALA A 84 16.55 15.69 -16.34
N GLN A 85 17.71 15.09 -16.59
CA GLN A 85 18.63 14.66 -15.54
C GLN A 85 19.12 15.82 -14.64
N ALA A 86 19.26 17.03 -15.18
CA ALA A 86 19.59 18.23 -14.41
C ALA A 86 18.40 18.74 -13.57
N SER A 87 17.16 18.61 -14.07
CA SER A 87 15.94 19.04 -13.37
C SER A 87 15.48 18.03 -12.31
N VAL A 88 15.65 16.74 -12.61
CA VAL A 88 15.26 15.61 -11.76
C VAL A 88 16.06 15.57 -10.46
N ASN A 89 17.34 15.99 -10.44
CA ASN A 89 18.09 16.01 -9.19
C ASN A 89 17.53 17.03 -8.19
N ALA A 90 17.12 18.22 -8.66
CA ALA A 90 16.47 19.22 -7.82
C ALA A 90 15.05 18.79 -7.38
N ASP A 91 14.29 18.14 -8.26
CA ASP A 91 12.96 17.61 -7.93
C ASP A 91 13.03 16.38 -7.01
N LYS A 92 14.08 15.55 -7.12
CA LYS A 92 14.27 14.36 -6.31
C LYS A 92 14.54 14.71 -4.86
N GLU A 93 15.34 15.74 -4.57
CA GLU A 93 15.56 16.21 -3.20
C GLU A 93 14.29 16.77 -2.59
N ASN A 94 13.55 17.61 -3.33
CA ASN A 94 12.25 18.14 -2.87
C ASN A 94 11.20 17.03 -2.67
N ALA A 95 11.14 16.06 -3.59
CA ALA A 95 10.23 14.93 -3.48
C ALA A 95 10.60 14.01 -2.30
N LYS A 96 11.89 13.81 -2.05
CA LYS A 96 12.38 13.01 -0.92
C LYS A 96 12.12 13.69 0.41
N SER A 97 12.33 15.00 0.52
CA SER A 97 11.99 15.77 1.73
C SER A 97 10.49 15.67 2.00
N GLN A 98 9.65 16.02 1.03
CA GLN A 98 8.20 15.95 1.19
C GLN A 98 7.67 14.52 1.41
N TYR A 99 8.42 13.49 1.02
CA TYR A 99 8.09 12.11 1.34
C TYR A 99 8.40 11.79 2.79
N ASN A 100 9.61 12.14 3.26
CA ASN A 100 10.02 11.93 4.64
C ASN A 100 9.11 12.69 5.61
N ASP A 101 8.81 13.96 5.33
CA ASP A 101 7.95 14.79 6.19
C ASP A 101 6.54 14.17 6.35
N LYS A 102 5.97 13.64 5.26
CA LYS A 102 4.66 12.96 5.28
C LYS A 102 4.69 11.61 5.99
N VAL A 103 5.81 10.89 5.91
CA VAL A 103 5.97 9.61 6.60
C VAL A 103 6.12 9.84 8.09
N ASP A 104 6.87 10.87 8.49
CA ASP A 104 7.05 11.25 9.90
C ASP A 104 5.74 11.77 10.49
N GLU A 105 4.99 12.64 9.78
CA GLU A 105 3.67 13.11 10.19
C GLU A 105 2.68 11.95 10.41
N LEU A 106 2.63 10.99 9.46
CA LEU A 106 1.77 9.81 9.60
C LEU A 106 2.20 8.89 10.76
N ALA A 107 3.50 8.78 11.00
CA ALA A 107 4.02 7.99 12.11
C ALA A 107 3.66 8.62 13.47
N ASP A 108 3.71 9.94 13.58
CA ASP A 108 3.33 10.68 14.78
C ASP A 108 1.82 10.67 15.02
N ASP A 109 0.99 10.82 13.97
CA ASP A 109 -0.47 10.67 14.06
C ASP A 109 -0.86 9.26 14.52
N ALA A 110 -0.22 8.23 13.94
CA ALA A 110 -0.45 6.85 14.33
C ALA A 110 -0.05 6.60 15.80
N ARG A 111 1.10 7.12 16.25
CA ARG A 111 1.54 7.00 17.65
C ARG A 111 0.61 7.70 18.62
N THR A 112 0.12 8.89 18.26
CA THR A 112 -0.80 9.66 19.10
C THR A 112 -2.12 8.91 19.25
N GLY A 113 -2.71 8.42 18.14
CA GLY A 113 -3.92 7.61 18.18
C GLY A 113 -3.78 6.32 18.99
N VAL A 114 -2.62 5.66 18.94
CA VAL A 114 -2.32 4.47 19.75
C VAL A 114 -2.27 4.80 21.24
N ASN A 115 -1.57 5.87 21.63
CA ASN A 115 -1.42 6.26 23.03
C ASN A 115 -2.75 6.74 23.63
N ASP A 116 -3.57 7.45 22.86
CA ASP A 116 -4.91 7.89 23.29
C ASP A 116 -5.85 6.69 23.49
N ALA A 117 -5.80 5.70 22.60
CA ALA A 117 -6.53 4.46 22.78
C ALA A 117 -6.02 3.71 24.03
N GLN A 118 -4.69 3.55 24.16
CA GLN A 118 -4.08 2.82 25.28
C GLN A 118 -4.41 3.45 26.64
N SER A 119 -4.37 4.77 26.75
CA SER A 119 -4.71 5.50 27.98
C SER A 119 -6.19 5.36 28.31
N SER A 120 -7.08 5.40 27.32
CA SER A 120 -8.52 5.14 27.49
C SER A 120 -8.82 3.73 28.00
N PHE A 121 -8.02 2.73 27.62
CA PHE A 121 -8.15 1.36 28.14
C PHE A 121 -7.56 1.15 29.55
N LYS A 122 -6.69 2.05 30.02
CA LYS A 122 -5.99 1.92 31.32
C LYS A 122 -6.67 2.67 32.47
N VAL A 123 -7.71 3.45 32.17
CA VAL A 123 -8.49 4.25 33.13
C VAL A 123 -9.73 3.49 33.67
N ASN A 124 -9.90 2.20 33.32
CA ASN A 124 -10.82 1.28 34.02
C ASN A 124 -10.04 0.21 34.79
#